data_AF-A0A662TD76-F1
#
_entry.id   AF-A0A662TD76-F1
#
_cell.length_a   1.000
_cell.length_b   1.000
_cell.length_c   1.000
_cell.angle_alpha   90.00
_cell.angle_beta   90.00
_cell.angle_gamma   90.00
#
_symmetry.space_group_name_H-M   'P 1'
#
loop_
_entity.id
_entity.type
_entity.pdbx_description
1 polymer ?
#
loop_
_entity_poly.entity_id
_entity_poly.type
_entity_poly.pdbx_seq_one_letter_code
_entity_poly.pdbx_strand_id
1 'polypeptide(L)'
;MLRLNAFITIKPYFKNFSVFRIPLIGNPRARSQLARMLYDEDIAYSFPHGEYLYYKGKPNETLGKIREIVESNIIQGNLILSSIEKPEKKILSPQDEVIIKPIVYSAFEKILESKGFLVPRRTIKKAIPQIKEKSTNRGFFVPLTSTSDVVVLRGLKYMLEIRPSGYGILWIDIYCPPLDLRSKRRLSPRELRERGLMELYHSKAVLKSKERLDMLHRLLNILCNNVDAETLRFEFPDGEVIEFSRNLLHLEAITRRWYF
;
A
#
# COMPACT_ATOMS: atom_id res chain seq x y z
N MET A 1 17.10 1.78 24.05
CA MET A 1 16.87 0.91 22.88
C MET A 1 15.82 1.58 21.98
N LEU A 2 16.19 1.93 20.74
CA LEU A 2 15.28 2.62 19.82
C LEU A 2 14.38 1.60 19.10
N ARG A 3 13.07 1.87 19.08
CA ARG A 3 12.07 1.09 18.35
C ARG A 3 11.64 1.88 17.13
N LEU A 4 11.60 1.22 15.98
CA LEU A 4 11.16 1.80 14.73
C LEU A 4 9.73 1.33 14.41
N ASN A 5 8.93 2.21 13.82
CA ASN A 5 7.62 1.87 13.26
C ASN A 5 7.79 1.11 11.93
N ALA A 6 8.48 -0.02 12.02
CA ALA A 6 8.86 -0.87 10.91
C ALA A 6 8.64 -2.33 11.31
N PHE A 7 8.15 -3.11 10.36
CA PHE A 7 7.77 -4.51 10.55
C PHE A 7 8.58 -5.35 9.58
N ILE A 8 9.28 -6.37 10.07
CA ILE A 8 10.11 -7.24 9.23
C ILE A 8 9.33 -8.49 8.83
N THR A 9 9.55 -8.99 7.62
CA THR A 9 9.01 -10.30 7.23
C THR A 9 9.54 -11.42 8.11
N ILE A 10 8.71 -12.42 8.41
CA ILE A 10 9.12 -13.55 9.28
C ILE A 10 10.13 -14.50 8.63
N LYS A 11 10.27 -14.44 7.29
CA LYS A 11 11.22 -15.22 6.48
C LYS A 11 11.62 -14.44 5.23
N PRO A 12 12.65 -14.85 4.46
CA PRO A 12 13.14 -14.09 3.31
C PRO A 12 12.28 -14.32 2.05
N TYR A 13 11.02 -13.89 2.07
CA TYR A 13 10.06 -14.06 0.97
C TYR A 13 10.54 -13.51 -0.38
N PHE A 14 11.38 -12.49 -0.38
CA PHE A 14 11.84 -11.82 -1.60
C PHE A 14 13.11 -12.43 -2.20
N LYS A 15 13.65 -13.51 -1.60
CA LYS A 15 14.78 -14.24 -2.21
C LYS A 15 14.35 -14.95 -3.50
N ASN A 16 13.12 -15.46 -3.53
CA ASN A 16 12.52 -16.15 -4.68
C ASN A 16 11.04 -15.74 -4.79
N PHE A 17 10.77 -14.51 -5.25
CA PHE A 17 9.40 -14.02 -5.40
C PHE A 17 8.81 -14.50 -6.73
N SER A 18 7.94 -15.52 -6.69
CA SER A 18 7.35 -16.14 -7.87
C SER A 18 6.22 -15.29 -8.45
N VAL A 19 6.32 -14.99 -9.74
CA VAL A 19 5.29 -14.32 -10.54
C VAL A 19 5.15 -15.04 -11.87
N PHE A 20 4.16 -14.66 -12.67
CA PHE A 20 4.17 -14.92 -14.09
C PHE A 20 4.12 -13.61 -14.85
N ARG A 21 4.55 -13.63 -16.11
CA ARG A 21 4.52 -12.45 -16.97
C ARG A 21 3.91 -12.78 -18.32
N ILE A 22 3.29 -11.76 -18.89
CA ILE A 22 2.69 -11.81 -20.22
C ILE A 22 3.19 -10.57 -20.98
N PRO A 23 3.80 -10.73 -22.16
CA PRO A 23 4.14 -9.61 -23.01
C PRO A 23 2.86 -8.98 -23.53
N LEU A 24 2.77 -7.67 -23.39
CA LEU A 24 1.56 -6.93 -23.66
C LEU A 24 1.95 -5.61 -24.31
N ILE A 25 1.70 -5.53 -25.62
CA ILE A 25 2.02 -4.34 -26.40
C ILE A 25 0.86 -3.37 -26.23
N GLY A 26 1.16 -2.20 -25.69
CA GLY A 26 0.16 -1.16 -25.52
C GLY A 26 0.73 0.05 -24.80
N ASN A 27 0.00 1.16 -24.89
CA ASN A 27 0.43 2.38 -24.22
C ASN A 27 0.39 2.22 -22.68
N PRO A 28 1.19 2.99 -21.92
CA PRO A 28 1.24 2.85 -20.46
C PRO A 28 -0.11 3.04 -19.76
N ARG A 29 -0.99 3.86 -20.35
CA ARG A 29 -2.35 4.11 -19.83
C ARG A 29 -3.22 2.85 -19.91
N ALA A 30 -3.30 2.20 -21.06
CA ALA A 30 -4.08 0.97 -21.24
C ALA A 30 -3.57 -0.15 -20.34
N ARG A 31 -2.24 -0.30 -20.25
CA ARG A 31 -1.58 -1.26 -19.34
C ARG A 31 -1.95 -1.01 -17.87
N SER A 32 -1.99 0.26 -17.47
CA SER A 32 -2.40 0.65 -16.10
C SER A 32 -3.89 0.44 -15.84
N GLN A 33 -4.74 0.65 -16.86
CA GLN A 33 -6.18 0.36 -16.76
C GLN A 33 -6.44 -1.13 -16.60
N LEU A 34 -5.77 -1.98 -17.39
CA LEU A 34 -5.85 -3.44 -17.24
C LEU A 34 -5.44 -3.89 -15.84
N ALA A 35 -4.27 -3.44 -15.37
CA ALA A 35 -3.77 -3.77 -14.04
C ALA A 35 -4.77 -3.37 -12.94
N ARG A 36 -5.44 -2.23 -13.11
CA ARG A 36 -6.48 -1.76 -12.19
C ARG A 36 -7.74 -2.63 -12.22
N MET A 37 -8.22 -3.02 -13.39
CA MET A 37 -9.42 -3.87 -13.51
C MET A 37 -9.19 -5.23 -12.83
N LEU A 38 -8.05 -5.87 -13.10
CA LEU A 38 -7.66 -7.13 -12.46
C LEU A 38 -7.52 -7.00 -10.95
N TYR A 39 -6.97 -5.88 -10.48
CA TYR A 39 -6.92 -5.57 -9.05
C TYR A 39 -8.32 -5.38 -8.47
N ASP A 40 -9.20 -4.60 -9.11
CA ASP A 40 -10.52 -4.27 -8.59
C ASP A 40 -11.40 -5.53 -8.44
N GLU A 41 -11.28 -6.48 -9.38
CA GLU A 41 -11.94 -7.79 -9.36
C GLU A 41 -11.20 -8.86 -8.53
N ASP A 42 -10.07 -8.51 -7.90
CA ASP A 42 -9.22 -9.41 -7.10
C ASP A 42 -8.73 -10.67 -7.84
N ILE A 43 -8.56 -10.56 -9.16
CA ILE A 43 -8.07 -11.65 -10.02
C ILE A 43 -6.54 -11.76 -9.99
N ALA A 44 -5.86 -10.62 -10.05
CA ALA A 44 -4.40 -10.56 -10.01
C ALA A 44 -3.87 -9.19 -9.61
N TYR A 45 -2.77 -9.17 -8.87
CA TYR A 45 -2.00 -7.95 -8.62
C TYR A 45 -0.87 -7.87 -9.62
N SER A 46 -0.74 -6.73 -10.30
CA SER A 46 0.13 -6.64 -11.46
C SER A 46 0.86 -5.31 -11.58
N PHE A 47 1.98 -5.35 -12.31
CA PHE A 47 2.77 -4.17 -12.59
C PHE A 47 3.38 -4.22 -14.00
N PRO A 48 3.20 -3.17 -14.82
CA PRO A 48 3.85 -3.06 -16.12
C PRO A 48 5.34 -2.69 -15.96
N HIS A 49 6.24 -3.47 -16.55
CA HIS A 49 7.66 -3.16 -16.60
C HIS A 49 8.31 -3.70 -17.88
N GLY A 50 9.01 -2.83 -18.62
CA GLY A 50 9.47 -3.13 -19.97
C GLY A 50 8.32 -3.54 -20.88
N GLU A 51 8.50 -4.61 -21.64
CA GLU A 51 7.50 -5.14 -22.59
C GLU A 51 6.45 -6.06 -21.93
N TYR A 52 6.56 -6.29 -20.62
CA TYR A 52 5.75 -7.28 -19.90
C TYR A 52 4.85 -6.63 -18.85
N LEU A 53 3.69 -7.23 -18.59
CA LEU A 53 3.06 -7.12 -17.28
C LEU A 53 3.46 -8.33 -16.45
N TYR A 54 3.85 -8.07 -15.20
CA TYR A 54 4.12 -9.07 -14.19
C TYR A 54 2.90 -9.21 -13.31
N TYR A 55 2.54 -10.44 -12.95
CA TYR A 55 1.32 -10.78 -12.25
C TYR A 55 1.59 -11.70 -11.08
N LYS A 56 0.84 -11.47 -10.01
CA LYS A 56 0.69 -12.34 -8.85
C LYS A 56 -0.78 -12.70 -8.72
N GLY A 57 -1.13 -13.95 -9.02
CA GLY A 57 -2.50 -14.41 -9.24
C GLY A 57 -2.52 -15.77 -9.92
N LYS A 58 -3.72 -16.30 -10.20
CA LYS A 58 -3.86 -17.61 -10.86
C LYS A 58 -3.64 -17.45 -12.38
N PRO A 59 -2.63 -18.11 -12.99
CA PRO A 59 -2.25 -17.82 -14.38
C PRO A 59 -3.37 -17.99 -15.41
N ASN A 60 -4.10 -19.11 -15.37
CA ASN A 60 -5.14 -19.42 -16.35
C ASN A 60 -6.36 -18.50 -16.21
N GLU A 61 -6.77 -18.22 -14.97
CA GLU A 61 -7.88 -17.30 -14.65
C GLU A 61 -7.53 -15.87 -15.08
N THR A 62 -6.32 -15.42 -14.75
CA THR A 62 -5.83 -14.10 -15.14
C THR A 62 -5.76 -13.96 -16.66
N LEU A 63 -5.23 -14.96 -17.38
CA LEU A 63 -5.17 -14.93 -18.84
C LEU A 63 -6.57 -14.92 -19.47
N GLY A 64 -7.49 -15.72 -18.95
CA GLY A 64 -8.89 -15.73 -19.39
C GLY A 64 -9.53 -14.35 -19.25
N LYS A 65 -9.35 -13.71 -18.10
CA LYS A 65 -9.88 -12.36 -17.85
C LYS A 65 -9.22 -11.29 -18.72
N ILE A 66 -7.92 -11.39 -18.98
CA ILE A 66 -7.23 -10.47 -19.90
C ILE A 66 -7.82 -10.59 -21.30
N ARG A 67 -8.05 -11.81 -21.81
CA ARG A 67 -8.66 -12.02 -23.13
C ARG A 67 -10.04 -11.39 -23.22
N GLU A 68 -10.90 -11.65 -22.22
CA GLU A 68 -12.23 -11.04 -22.12
C GLU A 68 -12.17 -9.50 -22.18
N ILE A 69 -11.27 -8.88 -21.40
CA ILE A 69 -11.13 -7.41 -21.34
C ILE A 69 -10.62 -6.83 -22.67
N VAL A 70 -9.72 -7.54 -23.35
CA VAL A 70 -9.17 -7.12 -24.65
C VAL A 70 -10.23 -7.24 -25.76
N GLU A 71 -10.91 -8.38 -25.84
CA GLU A 71 -11.94 -8.65 -26.84
C GLU A 71 -13.16 -7.73 -26.70
N SER A 72 -13.52 -7.38 -25.47
CA SER A 72 -14.63 -6.46 -25.17
C SER A 72 -14.33 -4.99 -25.46
N ASN A 73 -13.08 -4.63 -25.81
CA ASN A 73 -12.65 -3.25 -26.11
C ASN A 73 -13.02 -2.22 -25.03
N ILE A 74 -13.07 -2.63 -23.76
CA ILE A 74 -13.44 -1.76 -22.62
C ILE A 74 -12.30 -0.77 -22.28
N ILE A 75 -11.05 -1.13 -22.57
CA ILE A 75 -9.87 -0.32 -22.26
C ILE A 75 -9.69 0.79 -23.30
N GLN A 76 -9.40 2.00 -22.83
CA GLN A 76 -9.09 3.13 -23.71
C GLN A 76 -7.64 3.04 -24.20
N GLY A 77 -7.47 2.68 -25.46
CA GLY A 77 -6.19 2.61 -26.16
C GLY A 77 -5.89 1.22 -26.72
N ASN A 78 -4.86 1.11 -27.56
CA ASN A 78 -4.50 -0.17 -28.16
C ASN A 78 -3.76 -1.02 -27.13
N LEU A 79 -4.31 -2.19 -26.85
CA LEU A 79 -3.71 -3.21 -26.01
C LEU A 79 -3.78 -4.53 -26.78
N ILE A 80 -2.63 -4.98 -27.25
CA ILE A 80 -2.49 -6.19 -28.05
C ILE A 80 -1.87 -7.24 -27.14
N LEU A 81 -2.67 -8.25 -26.85
CA LEU A 81 -2.20 -9.48 -26.26
C LEU A 81 -1.44 -10.26 -27.34
N SER A 82 -0.18 -10.61 -27.09
CA SER A 82 0.54 -11.47 -28.03
C SER A 82 -0.14 -12.84 -28.13
N SER A 83 0.12 -13.59 -29.19
CA SER A 83 -0.44 -14.93 -29.46
C SER A 83 0.03 -16.02 -28.46
N ILE A 84 0.46 -15.63 -27.26
CA ILE A 84 0.94 -16.56 -26.25
C ILE A 84 -0.21 -17.37 -25.69
N GLU A 85 -0.07 -18.69 -25.83
CA GLU A 85 -1.01 -19.66 -25.27
C GLU A 85 -0.85 -19.84 -23.76
N LYS A 86 0.34 -19.58 -23.20
CA LYS A 86 0.66 -19.86 -21.79
C LYS A 86 1.51 -18.76 -21.14
N PRO A 87 1.11 -18.24 -19.96
CA PRO A 87 1.90 -17.24 -19.24
C PRO A 87 3.29 -17.77 -18.84
N GLU A 88 4.32 -16.93 -18.93
CA GLU A 88 5.68 -17.31 -18.59
C GLU A 88 5.93 -17.20 -17.09
N LYS A 89 6.30 -18.29 -16.43
CA LYS A 89 6.70 -18.25 -15.01
C LYS A 89 8.04 -17.54 -14.86
N LYS A 90 8.13 -16.62 -13.90
CA LYS A 90 9.35 -15.87 -13.59
C LYS A 90 9.57 -15.83 -12.08
N ILE A 91 10.79 -16.14 -11.65
CA ILE A 91 11.22 -15.91 -10.27
C ILE A 91 11.99 -14.59 -10.25
N LEU A 92 11.56 -13.68 -9.38
CA LEU A 92 12.19 -12.40 -9.15
C LEU A 92 13.07 -12.46 -7.89
N SER A 93 14.20 -11.77 -7.93
CA SER A 93 15.14 -11.65 -6.82
C SER A 93 15.04 -10.27 -6.16
N PRO A 94 15.73 -10.01 -5.04
CA PRO A 94 15.69 -8.70 -4.38
C PRO A 94 16.08 -7.52 -5.29
N GLN A 95 16.87 -7.75 -6.33
CA GLN A 95 17.27 -6.74 -7.31
C GLN A 95 16.10 -6.28 -8.20
N ASP A 96 15.05 -7.09 -8.34
CA ASP A 96 13.85 -6.78 -9.12
C ASP A 96 12.83 -5.95 -8.32
N GLU A 97 13.28 -5.20 -7.31
CA GLU A 97 12.40 -4.49 -6.38
C GLU A 97 11.45 -3.50 -7.04
N VAL A 98 11.81 -2.98 -8.22
CA VAL A 98 10.96 -2.09 -9.04
C VAL A 98 9.67 -2.79 -9.50
N ILE A 99 9.70 -4.11 -9.67
CA ILE A 99 8.54 -4.94 -10.04
C ILE A 99 7.86 -5.48 -8.78
N ILE A 100 8.64 -5.99 -7.82
CA ILE A 100 8.12 -6.64 -6.62
C ILE A 100 7.31 -5.65 -5.77
N LYS A 101 7.86 -4.47 -5.47
CA LYS A 101 7.24 -3.52 -4.53
C LYS A 101 5.82 -3.12 -4.94
N PRO A 102 5.53 -2.71 -6.20
CA PRO A 102 4.16 -2.41 -6.64
C PRO A 102 3.16 -3.56 -6.45
N ILE A 103 3.56 -4.80 -6.72
CA ILE A 103 2.71 -5.98 -6.55
C ILE A 103 2.41 -6.20 -5.06
N VAL A 104 3.42 -6.12 -4.20
CA VAL A 104 3.25 -6.27 -2.74
C VAL A 104 2.42 -5.12 -2.15
N TYR A 105 2.59 -3.90 -2.64
CA TYR A 105 1.76 -2.77 -2.23
C TYR A 105 0.29 -2.99 -2.58
N SER A 106 -0.01 -3.66 -3.70
CA SER A 106 -1.40 -3.98 -4.07
C SER A 106 -2.05 -4.88 -3.01
N ALA A 107 -1.34 -5.91 -2.54
CA ALA A 107 -1.84 -6.75 -1.45
C ALA A 107 -2.10 -5.95 -0.16
N PHE A 108 -1.19 -5.05 0.21
CA PHE A 108 -1.40 -4.19 1.38
C PHE A 108 -2.57 -3.22 1.19
N GLU A 109 -2.72 -2.66 0.00
CA GLU A 109 -3.77 -1.73 -0.35
C GLU A 109 -5.15 -2.41 -0.32
N LYS A 110 -5.27 -3.69 -0.69
CA LYS A 110 -6.51 -4.47 -0.51
C LYS A 110 -6.91 -4.65 0.94
N ILE A 111 -5.94 -4.91 1.83
CA ILE A 111 -6.20 -4.95 3.28
C ILE A 111 -6.76 -3.59 3.72
N LEU A 112 -6.09 -2.49 3.35
CA LEU A 112 -6.52 -1.14 3.69
C LEU A 112 -7.93 -0.84 3.20
N GLU A 113 -8.25 -1.18 1.94
CA GLU A 113 -9.60 -1.01 1.37
C GLU A 113 -10.65 -1.79 2.16
N SER A 114 -10.37 -3.05 2.50
CA SER A 114 -11.27 -3.89 3.32
C SER A 114 -11.53 -3.29 4.71
N LYS A 115 -10.61 -2.46 5.23
CA LYS A 115 -10.75 -1.77 6.53
C LYS A 115 -11.35 -0.38 6.43
N GLY A 116 -11.82 0.02 5.24
CA GLY A 116 -12.46 1.31 5.02
C GLY A 116 -11.49 2.46 4.80
N PHE A 117 -10.29 2.19 4.28
CA PHE A 117 -9.40 3.23 3.78
C PHE A 117 -9.61 3.47 2.28
N LEU A 118 -9.37 4.70 1.84
CA LEU A 118 -9.16 5.07 0.46
C LEU A 118 -7.67 4.98 0.16
N VAL A 119 -7.32 4.13 -0.79
CA VAL A 119 -5.96 3.98 -1.31
C VAL A 119 -5.89 4.63 -2.69
N PRO A 120 -4.81 5.35 -3.01
CA PRO A 120 -4.67 6.07 -4.27
C PRO A 120 -4.36 5.15 -5.47
N ARG A 121 -4.09 3.84 -5.24
CA ARG A 121 -3.82 2.82 -6.27
C ARG A 121 -2.74 3.25 -7.28
N ARG A 122 -1.75 4.01 -6.80
CA ARG A 122 -0.71 4.70 -7.60
C ARG A 122 0.64 4.72 -6.85
N THR A 123 1.59 5.52 -7.33
CA THR A 123 2.90 5.75 -6.71
C THR A 123 2.82 6.35 -5.29
N ILE A 124 1.70 6.98 -4.93
CA ILE A 124 1.55 7.63 -3.63
C ILE A 124 1.27 6.57 -2.56
N LYS A 125 2.25 6.32 -1.67
CA LYS A 125 2.13 5.32 -0.61
C LYS A 125 1.51 5.90 0.66
N LYS A 126 0.27 6.36 0.50
CA LYS A 126 -0.53 7.01 1.55
C LYS A 126 -1.99 6.63 1.43
N ALA A 127 -2.59 6.11 2.50
CA ALA A 127 -4.01 5.82 2.58
C ALA A 127 -4.70 6.77 3.57
N ILE A 128 -5.96 7.13 3.30
CA ILE A 128 -6.77 7.96 4.20
C ILE A 128 -8.07 7.23 4.56
N PRO A 129 -8.64 7.43 5.76
CA PRO A 129 -9.92 6.82 6.12
C PRO A 129 -11.05 7.30 5.19
N GLN A 130 -11.96 6.40 4.81
CA GLN A 130 -13.23 6.78 4.18
C GLN A 130 -14.07 7.59 5.16
N ILE A 131 -14.74 8.63 4.65
CA ILE A 131 -15.66 9.47 5.44
C ILE A 131 -16.97 8.69 5.61
N LYS A 132 -17.00 7.82 6.62
CA LYS A 132 -18.15 7.00 7.03
C LYS A 132 -18.24 7.03 8.55
N GLU A 133 -19.43 6.83 9.10
CA GLU A 133 -19.70 6.90 10.55
C GLU A 133 -18.74 6.02 11.38
N LYS A 134 -18.47 4.79 10.91
CA LYS A 134 -17.51 3.86 11.51
C LYS A 134 -16.09 4.43 11.62
N SER A 135 -15.68 5.27 10.67
CA SER A 135 -14.35 5.89 10.65
C SER A 135 -14.28 7.12 11.56
N THR A 136 -15.38 7.87 11.68
CA THR A 136 -15.53 8.99 12.63
C THR A 136 -15.39 8.48 14.07
N ASN A 137 -16.05 7.37 14.40
CA ASN A 137 -16.03 6.77 15.74
C ASN A 137 -14.66 6.19 16.14
N ARG A 138 -13.76 5.96 15.17
CA ARG A 138 -12.39 5.45 15.40
C ARG A 138 -11.38 6.55 15.75
N GLY A 139 -11.80 7.82 15.83
CA GLY A 139 -10.91 8.95 16.13
C GLY A 139 -10.01 9.32 14.96
N PHE A 140 -10.36 8.91 13.74
CA PHE A 140 -9.59 9.24 12.54
C PHE A 140 -9.88 10.63 11.97
N PHE A 141 -10.85 11.33 12.54
CA PHE A 141 -11.26 12.67 12.14
C PHE A 141 -11.12 13.57 13.35
N VAL A 142 -10.20 14.54 13.27
CA VAL A 142 -9.98 15.50 14.35
C VAL A 142 -10.41 16.88 13.86
N PRO A 143 -11.52 17.42 14.36
CA PRO A 143 -11.98 18.76 13.98
C PRO A 143 -10.93 19.82 14.27
N LEU A 144 -10.69 20.74 13.33
CA LEU A 144 -9.84 21.91 13.55
C LEU A 144 -10.63 23.05 14.17
N THR A 145 -11.82 23.31 13.62
CA THR A 145 -12.74 24.36 14.03
C THR A 145 -13.88 23.80 14.88
N SER A 146 -14.54 24.66 15.65
CA SER A 146 -15.79 24.35 16.36
C SER A 146 -16.94 24.05 15.39
N THR A 147 -16.91 24.64 14.19
CA THR A 147 -17.87 24.43 13.10
C THR A 147 -17.69 23.12 12.32
N SER A 148 -16.67 22.32 12.65
CA SER A 148 -16.38 20.95 12.14
C SER A 148 -16.17 20.81 10.62
N ASP A 149 -16.17 21.89 9.87
CA ASP A 149 -16.06 21.92 8.41
C ASP A 149 -14.65 21.63 7.88
N VAL A 150 -13.62 21.78 8.72
CA VAL A 150 -12.25 21.36 8.41
C VAL A 150 -11.74 20.40 9.48
N VAL A 151 -11.17 19.28 9.05
CA VAL A 151 -10.66 18.21 9.92
C VAL A 151 -9.24 17.83 9.55
N VAL A 152 -8.51 17.26 10.51
CA VAL A 152 -7.29 16.48 10.28
C VAL A 152 -7.67 15.02 10.20
N LEU A 153 -7.33 14.37 9.08
CA LEU A 153 -7.49 12.93 8.94
C LEU A 153 -6.31 12.21 9.59
N ARG A 154 -6.54 11.06 10.23
CA ARG A 154 -5.47 10.12 10.63
C ARG A 154 -5.40 8.99 9.62
N GLY A 155 -4.62 9.22 8.57
CA GLY A 155 -4.29 8.22 7.56
C GLY A 155 -3.00 7.49 7.87
N LEU A 156 -2.56 6.69 6.90
CA LEU A 156 -1.34 5.91 6.93
C LEU A 156 -0.42 6.32 5.79
N LYS A 157 0.88 6.43 6.07
CA LYS A 157 1.95 6.42 5.09
C LYS A 157 2.68 5.10 5.24
N TYR A 158 3.05 4.48 4.13
CA TYR A 158 3.74 3.20 4.14
C TYR A 158 4.87 3.16 3.12
N MET A 159 5.87 2.31 3.37
CA MET A 159 6.97 2.06 2.44
C MET A 159 7.51 0.66 2.69
N LEU A 160 7.75 -0.07 1.61
CA LEU A 160 8.41 -1.36 1.62
C LEU A 160 9.87 -1.20 1.19
N GLU A 161 10.78 -1.66 2.03
CA GLU A 161 12.18 -1.87 1.72
C GLU A 161 12.40 -3.38 1.53
N ILE A 162 13.19 -3.76 0.52
CA ILE A 162 13.58 -5.16 0.28
C ILE A 162 15.09 -5.24 0.49
N ARG A 163 15.53 -6.09 1.43
CA ARG A 163 16.94 -6.29 1.74
C ARG A 163 17.56 -7.30 0.76
N PRO A 164 18.87 -7.21 0.48
CA PRO A 164 19.58 -8.21 -0.32
C PRO A 164 19.45 -9.65 0.22
N SER A 165 19.22 -9.82 1.52
CA SER A 165 18.96 -11.12 2.16
C SER A 165 17.59 -11.73 1.81
N GLY A 166 16.72 -10.99 1.12
CA GLY A 166 15.36 -11.41 0.78
C GLY A 166 14.30 -11.07 1.83
N TYR A 167 14.68 -10.48 2.97
CA TYR A 167 13.74 -9.96 3.96
C TYR A 167 13.14 -8.62 3.51
N GLY A 168 11.86 -8.40 3.80
CA GLY A 168 11.23 -7.09 3.62
C GLY A 168 11.06 -6.36 4.93
N ILE A 169 11.14 -5.04 4.87
CA ILE A 169 10.83 -4.14 5.98
C ILE A 169 9.70 -3.22 5.54
N LEU A 170 8.54 -3.36 6.17
CA LEU A 170 7.39 -2.49 5.97
C LEU A 170 7.41 -1.38 7.00
N TRP A 171 7.73 -0.18 6.55
CA TRP A 171 7.63 1.06 7.30
C TRP A 171 6.19 1.54 7.29
N ILE A 172 5.60 1.79 8.45
CA ILE A 172 4.25 2.34 8.57
C ILE A 172 4.29 3.56 9.49
N ASP A 173 3.60 4.60 9.08
CA ASP A 173 3.58 5.85 9.81
C ASP A 173 2.24 6.58 9.69
N ILE A 174 1.96 7.49 10.62
CA ILE A 174 0.73 8.27 10.61
C ILE A 174 0.87 9.41 9.59
N TYR A 175 -0.10 9.51 8.69
CA TYR A 175 -0.23 10.60 7.74
C TYR A 175 -1.42 11.49 8.10
N CYS A 176 -1.18 12.77 8.36
CA CYS A 176 -2.19 13.68 8.91
C CYS A 176 -2.66 14.79 7.93
N PRO A 177 -3.29 14.50 6.78
CA PRO A 177 -3.70 15.56 5.86
C PRO A 177 -4.90 16.36 6.40
N PRO A 178 -4.94 17.67 6.16
CA PRO A 178 -6.14 18.47 6.37
C PRO A 178 -7.17 18.17 5.27
N LEU A 179 -8.44 18.13 5.63
CA LEU A 179 -9.56 17.91 4.73
C LEU A 179 -10.67 18.91 5.02
N ASP A 180 -11.17 19.56 3.98
CA ASP A 180 -12.40 20.34 4.01
C ASP A 180 -13.57 19.38 3.70
N LEU A 181 -14.48 19.21 4.67
CA LEU A 181 -15.59 18.27 4.57
C LEU A 181 -16.66 18.72 3.58
N ARG A 182 -16.84 20.04 3.38
CA ARG A 182 -17.84 20.59 2.47
C ARG A 182 -17.46 20.31 1.02
N SER A 183 -16.22 20.62 0.68
CA SER A 183 -15.68 20.39 -0.67
C SER A 183 -15.13 18.97 -0.88
N LYS A 184 -15.05 18.15 0.19
CA LYS A 184 -14.45 16.81 0.20
C LYS A 184 -13.02 16.81 -0.38
N ARG A 185 -12.29 17.90 -0.21
CA ARG A 185 -10.96 18.12 -0.80
C ARG A 185 -9.91 18.35 0.29
N ARG A 186 -8.69 17.89 0.04
CA ARG A 186 -7.53 18.21 0.89
C ARG A 186 -7.16 19.67 0.72
N LEU A 187 -6.87 20.34 1.83
CA LEU A 187 -6.36 21.70 1.81
C LEU A 187 -4.84 21.70 1.69
N SER A 188 -4.32 22.64 0.90
CA SER A 188 -2.90 22.96 0.86
C SER A 188 -2.49 23.76 2.10
N PRO A 189 -1.19 23.79 2.45
CA PRO A 189 -0.68 24.67 3.50
C PRO A 189 -0.98 26.16 3.26
N ARG A 190 -1.04 26.58 1.99
CA ARG A 190 -1.40 27.96 1.63
C ARG A 190 -2.86 28.27 2.00
N GLU A 191 -3.79 27.40 1.61
CA GLU A 191 -5.21 27.56 1.94
C GLU A 191 -5.47 27.49 3.46
N LEU A 192 -4.73 26.67 4.19
CA LEU A 192 -4.81 26.66 5.66
C LEU A 192 -4.36 27.99 6.29
N ARG A 193 -3.30 28.60 5.75
CA ARG A 193 -2.83 29.93 6.21
C ARG A 193 -3.83 31.03 5.89
N GLU A 194 -4.37 31.03 4.66
CA GLU A 194 -5.40 31.98 4.23
C GLU A 194 -6.66 31.91 5.11
N ARG A 195 -6.96 30.73 5.69
CA ARG A 195 -8.07 30.53 6.64
C ARG A 195 -7.69 30.71 8.12
N GLY A 196 -6.44 31.06 8.44
CA GLY A 196 -5.98 31.20 9.83
C GLY A 196 -5.92 29.90 10.64
N LEU A 197 -5.89 28.73 9.99
CA LEU A 197 -5.99 27.41 10.65
C LEU A 197 -4.63 26.72 10.85
N MET A 198 -3.52 27.34 10.45
CA MET A 198 -2.22 26.67 10.39
C MET A 198 -1.71 26.20 11.76
N GLU A 199 -1.84 27.02 12.80
CA GLU A 199 -1.39 26.67 14.15
C GLU A 199 -2.24 25.55 14.77
N LEU A 200 -3.56 25.64 14.63
CA LEU A 200 -4.50 24.57 15.02
C LEU A 200 -4.21 23.28 14.27
N TYR A 201 -3.88 23.38 12.98
CA TYR A 201 -3.47 22.23 12.18
C TYR A 201 -2.19 21.61 12.73
N HIS A 202 -1.15 22.39 13.02
CA HIS A 202 0.09 21.84 13.56
C HIS A 202 -0.11 21.16 14.92
N SER A 203 -0.82 21.82 15.84
CA SER A 203 -1.05 21.27 17.19
C SER A 203 -1.82 19.96 17.16
N LYS A 204 -2.73 19.77 16.19
CA LYS A 204 -3.49 18.52 16.05
C LYS A 204 -2.80 17.52 15.13
N ALA A 205 -2.16 17.93 14.04
CA ALA A 205 -1.57 17.02 13.05
C ALA A 205 -0.24 16.40 13.51
N VAL A 206 0.58 17.15 14.25
CA VAL A 206 1.89 16.70 14.74
C VAL A 206 1.71 15.97 16.06
N LEU A 207 1.54 14.66 15.99
CA LEU A 207 1.40 13.80 17.17
C LEU A 207 2.71 13.71 17.95
N LYS A 208 2.63 13.76 19.29
CA LYS A 208 3.76 13.41 20.15
C LYS A 208 4.11 11.94 20.00
N SER A 209 5.34 11.54 20.33
CA SER A 209 5.83 10.17 20.12
C SER A 209 4.93 9.09 20.74
N LYS A 210 4.43 9.32 21.97
CA LYS A 210 3.53 8.39 22.65
C LYS A 210 2.19 8.24 21.92
N GLU A 211 1.55 9.36 21.58
CA GLU A 211 0.26 9.37 20.87
C GLU A 211 0.37 8.75 19.48
N ARG A 212 1.48 8.99 18.78
CA ARG A 212 1.78 8.39 17.48
C ARG A 212 1.88 6.87 17.59
N LEU A 213 2.55 6.36 18.63
CA LEU A 213 2.67 4.93 18.90
C LEU A 213 1.32 4.30 19.25
N ASP A 214 0.55 4.94 20.13
CA ASP A 214 -0.79 4.47 20.51
C ASP A 214 -1.72 4.41 19.29
N MET A 215 -1.68 5.43 18.43
CA MET A 215 -2.42 5.46 17.18
C MET A 215 -1.98 4.36 16.21
N LEU A 216 -0.67 4.12 16.10
CA LEU A 216 -0.14 3.05 15.26
C LEU A 216 -0.63 1.67 15.76
N HIS A 217 -0.58 1.40 17.07
CA HIS A 217 -1.09 0.15 17.62
C HIS A 217 -2.59 -0.04 17.35
N ARG A 218 -3.40 1.02 17.47
CA ARG A 218 -4.83 0.97 17.11
C ARG A 218 -5.02 0.66 15.62
N LEU A 219 -4.20 1.23 14.75
CA LEU A 219 -4.25 0.96 13.31
C LEU A 219 -3.84 -0.48 13.00
N LEU A 220 -2.79 -1.01 13.62
CA LEU A 220 -2.39 -2.41 13.46
C LEU A 220 -3.50 -3.37 13.92
N ASN A 221 -4.15 -3.11 15.05
CA ASN A 221 -5.29 -3.90 15.50
C ASN A 221 -6.41 -3.94 14.45
N ILE A 222 -6.69 -2.81 13.80
CA ILE A 222 -7.69 -2.72 12.74
C ILE A 222 -7.25 -3.50 11.49
N LEU A 223 -5.97 -3.43 11.11
CA LEU A 223 -5.44 -4.11 9.94
C LEU A 223 -5.42 -5.63 10.13
N CYS A 224 -5.01 -6.11 11.30
CA CYS A 224 -4.88 -7.54 11.60
C CYS A 224 -6.21 -8.21 12.02
N ASN A 225 -7.31 -7.47 12.18
CA ASN A 225 -8.61 -7.97 12.64
C ASN A 225 -8.61 -8.70 14.00
N ASN A 226 -7.48 -8.77 14.70
CA ASN A 226 -7.34 -9.45 15.98
C ASN A 226 -6.21 -8.78 16.78
N VAL A 227 -6.44 -8.53 18.06
CA VAL A 227 -5.44 -7.97 18.99
C VAL A 227 -4.34 -9.00 19.28
N ASP A 228 -4.63 -10.29 19.17
CA ASP A 228 -3.68 -11.38 19.42
C ASP A 228 -2.93 -11.83 18.16
N ALA A 229 -3.21 -11.22 17.00
CA ALA A 229 -2.46 -11.54 15.79
C ALA A 229 -1.01 -11.09 15.93
N GLU A 230 -0.10 -12.05 15.79
CA GLU A 230 1.35 -11.83 15.83
C GLU A 230 1.91 -11.33 14.49
N THR A 231 1.16 -11.51 13.40
CA THR A 231 1.59 -11.14 12.05
C THR A 231 0.55 -10.29 11.32
N LEU A 232 1.05 -9.42 10.44
CA LEU A 232 0.28 -8.77 9.40
C LEU A 232 0.45 -9.57 8.10
N ARG A 233 -0.66 -10.07 7.55
CA ARG A 233 -0.68 -11.02 6.42
C ARG A 233 -1.09 -10.32 5.14
N PHE A 234 -0.25 -10.39 4.12
CA PHE A 234 -0.49 -9.89 2.77
C PHE A 234 -0.80 -11.07 1.86
N GLU A 235 -2.08 -11.28 1.59
CA GLU A 235 -2.58 -12.36 0.75
C GLU A 235 -2.66 -11.91 -0.71
N PHE A 236 -2.29 -12.80 -1.62
CA PHE A 236 -2.34 -12.59 -3.06
C PHE A 236 -3.45 -13.46 -3.69
N PRO A 237 -3.95 -13.11 -4.88
CA PRO A 237 -5.00 -13.90 -5.55
C PRO A 237 -4.62 -15.34 -5.92
N ASP A 238 -3.32 -15.68 -5.92
CA ASP A 238 -2.84 -17.06 -6.07
C ASP A 238 -2.84 -17.88 -4.77
N GLY A 239 -3.24 -17.26 -3.64
CA GLY A 239 -3.24 -17.88 -2.31
C GLY A 239 -1.90 -17.83 -1.60
N GLU A 240 -0.83 -17.28 -2.21
CA GLU A 240 0.40 -17.03 -1.48
C GLU A 240 0.22 -15.90 -0.46
N VAL A 241 0.96 -15.98 0.64
CA VAL A 241 0.90 -15.00 1.73
C VAL A 241 2.30 -14.55 2.12
N ILE A 242 2.50 -13.23 2.21
CA ILE A 242 3.66 -12.63 2.88
C ILE A 242 3.25 -12.22 4.29
N GLU A 243 4.05 -12.60 5.27
CA GLU A 243 3.78 -12.31 6.68
C GLU A 243 4.86 -11.40 7.26
N PHE A 244 4.42 -10.28 7.84
CA PHE A 244 5.25 -9.35 8.60
C PHE A 244 5.03 -9.56 10.08
N SER A 245 6.10 -9.67 10.86
CA SER A 245 6.00 -9.67 12.32
C SER A 245 5.42 -8.34 12.79
N ARG A 246 4.49 -8.38 13.74
CA ARG A 246 3.91 -7.20 14.36
C ARG A 246 4.84 -6.53 15.37
N ASN A 247 5.95 -7.18 15.73
CA ASN A 247 6.93 -6.59 16.62
C ASN A 247 7.61 -5.40 15.93
N LEU A 248 7.66 -4.26 16.64
CA LEU A 248 8.39 -3.09 16.18
C LEU A 248 9.86 -3.47 15.99
N LEU A 249 10.44 -3.05 14.87
CA LEU A 249 11.83 -3.34 14.59
C LEU A 249 12.73 -2.66 15.65
N HIS A 250 13.55 -3.49 16.27
CA HIS A 250 14.51 -3.11 17.28
C HIS A 250 15.85 -2.80 16.63
N LEU A 251 16.39 -1.61 16.86
CA LEU A 251 17.76 -1.30 16.48
C LEU A 251 18.71 -1.78 17.58
N GLU A 252 19.55 -2.75 17.22
CA GLU A 252 20.71 -3.11 18.03
C GLU A 252 21.88 -2.20 17.65
N ALA A 253 22.48 -1.56 18.67
CA ALA A 253 23.68 -0.79 18.47
C ALA A 253 24.85 -1.75 18.22
N ILE A 254 25.35 -1.78 16.99
CA ILE A 254 26.60 -2.48 16.69
C ILE A 254 27.73 -1.60 17.23
N THR A 255 28.22 -1.90 18.43
CA THR A 255 29.48 -1.35 18.91
C THR A 255 30.60 -1.95 18.06
N ARG A 256 30.98 -1.25 16.99
CA ARG A 256 32.21 -1.58 16.27
C ARG A 256 33.38 -1.35 17.24
N ARG A 257 33.92 -2.44 17.80
CA ARG A 257 35.26 -2.40 18.40
C ARG A 257 36.22 -2.11 17.27
N TRP A 258 36.70 -0.88 17.21
CA TRP A 258 37.86 -0.53 16.41
C TRP A 258 39.05 -1.21 17.10
N TYR A 259 39.55 -2.30 16.50
CA TYR A 259 40.89 -2.77 16.81
C TYR A 259 41.84 -1.81 16.11
N PHE A 260 42.48 -0.94 16.89
CA PHE A 260 43.65 -0.18 16.48
C PHE A 260 44.89 -1.08 16.59
#